data_AF-A0A7Z9VJU5-F1
#
_entry.id   AF-A0A7Z9VJU5-F1
#
_cell.length_a   1.000
_cell.length_b   1.000
_cell.length_c   1.000
_cell.angle_alpha   90.00
_cell.angle_beta   90.00
_cell.angle_gamma   90.00
#
_symmetry.space_group_name_H-M   'P 1'
#
loop_
_entity.id
_entity.type
_entity.pdbx_description
1 polymer ?
#
loop_
_entity_poly.entity_id
_entity_poly.type
_entity_poly.pdbx_seq_one_letter_code
_entity_poly.pdbx_strand_id
1 'polypeptide(L)'
;MNKIAELKSLYPDIWKEIESFRLSHQEDFYTILYNAQEQGLARDDINMRSASIIYINIINSTFQPEFFLKNDLAIGETIRGFVQVVARGIFTDKGLKAIKGYHEQNSI
;
A
#
# COMPACT_ATOMS: atom_id res chain seq x y z
N MET A 1 -11.70 14.25 17.43
CA MET A 1 -11.72 12.87 17.98
C MET A 1 -11.48 11.91 16.85
N ASN A 2 -10.49 11.02 16.99
CA ASN A 2 -10.03 10.14 15.92
C ASN A 2 -10.83 8.84 16.01
N LYS A 3 -11.92 8.71 15.23
CA LYS A 3 -12.88 7.59 15.31
C LYS A 3 -12.22 6.20 15.24
N ILE A 4 -11.07 6.09 14.58
CA ILE A 4 -10.29 4.85 14.48
C ILE A 4 -9.61 4.49 15.81
N ALA A 5 -9.12 5.48 16.56
CA ALA A 5 -8.52 5.25 17.88
C ALA A 5 -9.59 4.79 18.90
N GLU A 6 -10.79 5.34 18.81
CA GLU A 6 -11.94 4.88 19.61
C GLU A 6 -12.33 3.44 19.25
N LEU A 7 -12.38 3.09 17.96
CA LEU A 7 -12.69 1.72 17.52
C LEU A 7 -11.72 0.69 18.13
N LYS A 8 -10.42 1.00 18.09
CA LYS A 8 -9.36 0.14 18.66
C LYS A 8 -9.50 -0.04 20.17
N SER A 9 -9.88 1.03 20.89
CA SER A 9 -10.02 0.99 22.35
C SER A 9 -11.32 0.36 22.82
N LEU A 10 -12.43 0.58 22.09
CA LEU A 10 -13.76 0.15 22.49
C LEU A 10 -14.11 -1.26 21.98
N TYR A 11 -13.47 -1.70 20.89
CA TYR A 11 -13.77 -2.99 20.23
C TYR A 11 -12.49 -3.76 19.85
N PRO A 12 -11.73 -4.28 20.84
CA PRO A 12 -10.45 -4.95 20.60
C PRO A 12 -10.55 -6.23 19.77
N ASP A 13 -11.67 -6.97 19.85
CA ASP A 13 -11.88 -8.19 19.06
C ASP A 13 -12.14 -7.87 17.58
N ILE A 14 -12.95 -6.84 17.30
CA ILE A 14 -13.15 -6.32 15.93
C ILE A 14 -11.82 -5.80 15.37
N TRP A 15 -11.02 -5.13 16.20
CA TRP A 15 -9.70 -4.67 15.81
C TRP A 15 -8.77 -5.82 15.41
N LYS A 16 -8.77 -6.94 16.14
CA LYS A 16 -8.00 -8.14 15.78
C LYS A 16 -8.40 -8.73 14.42
N GLU A 17 -9.69 -8.75 14.10
CA GLU A 17 -10.16 -9.21 12.78
C GLU A 17 -9.67 -8.27 11.66
N ILE A 18 -9.75 -6.96 11.87
CA ILE A 18 -9.23 -5.97 10.91
C ILE A 18 -7.72 -6.15 10.71
N GLU A 19 -6.98 -6.39 11.79
CA GLU A 19 -5.53 -6.58 11.72
C GLU A 19 -5.17 -7.90 11.02
N SER A 20 -5.93 -8.96 11.27
CA SER A 20 -5.77 -10.27 10.61
C SER A 20 -6.10 -10.19 9.12
N PHE A 21 -7.18 -9.50 8.76
CA PHE A 21 -7.52 -9.19 7.37
C PHE A 21 -6.38 -8.43 6.69
N ARG A 22 -5.81 -7.42 7.35
CA ARG A 22 -4.66 -6.68 6.79
C ARG A 22 -3.44 -7.55 6.54
N LEU A 23 -3.14 -8.46 7.46
CA LEU A 23 -2.01 -9.39 7.35
C LEU A 23 -2.23 -10.43 6.24
N SER A 24 -3.48 -10.80 5.94
CA SER A 24 -3.79 -11.77 4.89
C SER A 24 -3.47 -11.25 3.47
N HIS A 25 -3.37 -9.93 3.27
CA HIS A 25 -3.04 -9.32 1.97
C HIS A 25 -1.54 -9.36 1.64
N GLN A 26 -0.71 -9.90 2.56
CA GLN A 26 0.66 -10.38 2.36
C GLN A 26 0.86 -11.02 0.97
N GLU A 27 0.19 -12.15 0.82
CA GLU A 27 0.36 -13.05 -0.32
C GLU A 27 -0.30 -12.50 -1.59
N ASP A 28 -1.37 -11.72 -1.44
CA ASP A 28 -2.04 -11.04 -2.55
C ASP A 28 -1.09 -10.03 -3.21
N PHE A 29 -0.43 -9.19 -2.41
CA PHE A 29 0.56 -8.23 -2.92
C PHE A 29 1.75 -8.92 -3.58
N TYR A 30 2.22 -10.02 -2.98
CA TYR A 30 3.26 -10.84 -3.61
C TYR A 30 2.83 -11.37 -4.98
N THR A 31 1.62 -11.94 -5.06
CA THR A 31 1.09 -12.49 -6.31
C THR A 31 0.97 -11.41 -7.38
N ILE A 32 0.48 -10.21 -7.03
CA ILE A 32 0.36 -9.08 -7.95
C ILE A 32 1.73 -8.66 -8.48
N LEU A 33 2.70 -8.44 -7.59
CA LEU A 33 4.03 -7.96 -7.97
C LEU A 33 4.82 -9.02 -8.75
N TYR A 34 4.68 -10.30 -8.38
CA TYR A 34 5.26 -11.42 -9.11
C TYR A 34 4.71 -11.49 -10.54
N ASN A 35 3.38 -11.45 -10.70
CA ASN A 35 2.76 -11.46 -12.03
C ASN A 35 3.15 -10.23 -12.86
N ALA A 36 3.33 -9.06 -12.23
CA ALA A 36 3.83 -7.88 -12.90
C ALA A 36 5.29 -8.05 -13.36
N GLN A 37 6.12 -8.74 -12.57
CA GLN A 37 7.51 -9.06 -12.93
C GLN A 37 7.56 -10.00 -14.13
N GLU A 38 6.76 -11.07 -14.13
CA GLU A 38 6.65 -12.02 -15.25
C GLU A 38 6.21 -11.34 -16.57
N GLN A 39 5.45 -10.25 -16.47
CA GLN A 39 4.99 -9.45 -17.61
C GLN A 39 5.97 -8.33 -18.01
N GLY A 40 7.10 -8.20 -17.32
CA GLY A 40 8.09 -7.11 -17.50
C GLY A 40 7.58 -5.72 -17.10
N LEU A 41 6.52 -5.67 -16.28
CA LEU A 41 5.94 -4.44 -15.74
C LEU A 41 6.63 -4.01 -14.45
N ALA A 42 7.14 -4.97 -13.67
CA ALA A 42 8.01 -4.73 -12.52
C ALA A 42 9.45 -5.11 -12.85
N ARG A 43 10.42 -4.50 -12.14
CA ARG A 43 11.84 -4.75 -12.36
C ARG A 43 12.21 -6.20 -12.03
N ASP A 44 13.06 -6.81 -12.84
CA ASP A 44 13.53 -8.20 -12.70
C ASP A 44 14.62 -8.36 -11.62
N ASP A 45 15.34 -7.28 -11.30
CA ASP A 45 16.41 -7.26 -10.30
C ASP A 45 15.92 -7.16 -8.83
N ILE A 46 14.60 -7.09 -8.62
CA ILE A 46 13.99 -6.97 -7.30
C ILE A 46 13.35 -8.30 -6.87
N ASN A 47 13.64 -8.74 -5.64
CA ASN A 47 12.94 -9.88 -5.05
C ASN A 47 11.51 -9.47 -4.65
N MET A 48 10.50 -9.96 -5.39
CA MET A 48 9.10 -9.56 -5.17
C MET A 48 8.54 -9.99 -3.81
N ARG A 49 9.03 -11.10 -3.23
CA ARG A 49 8.62 -11.52 -1.88
C ARG A 49 9.10 -10.51 -0.83
N SER A 50 10.37 -10.14 -0.88
CA SER A 50 10.94 -9.11 0.00
C SER A 50 10.27 -7.75 -0.21
N ALA A 51 10.05 -7.35 -1.47
CA ALA A 51 9.38 -6.09 -1.79
C ALA A 51 7.96 -6.02 -1.23
N SER A 52 7.20 -7.13 -1.31
CA SER A 52 5.83 -7.22 -0.80
C SER A 52 5.77 -7.13 0.72
N ILE A 53 6.71 -7.79 1.40
CA ILE A 53 6.86 -7.69 2.86
C ILE A 53 7.18 -6.24 3.27
N ILE A 54 8.13 -5.60 2.61
CA ILE A 54 8.49 -4.21 2.92
C ILE A 54 7.29 -3.29 2.65
N TYR A 55 6.62 -3.46 1.51
CA TYR A 55 5.49 -2.66 1.11
C TYR A 55 4.33 -2.72 2.12
N ILE A 56 3.92 -3.93 2.52
CA ILE A 56 2.84 -4.09 3.50
C ILE A 56 3.26 -3.47 4.84
N ASN A 57 4.52 -3.60 5.26
CA ASN A 57 4.99 -3.00 6.51
C ASN A 57 4.98 -1.47 6.48
N ILE A 58 5.31 -0.85 5.34
CA ILE A 58 5.22 0.60 5.19
C ILE A 58 3.77 1.05 5.26
N ILE A 59 2.84 0.40 4.54
CA ILE A 59 1.41 0.68 4.67
C ILE A 59 0.98 0.52 6.13
N ASN A 60 1.46 -0.56 6.76
CA ASN A 60 1.10 -0.93 8.10
C ASN A 60 1.47 0.10 9.16
N SER A 61 2.55 0.84 8.93
CA SER A 61 3.07 1.84 9.84
C SER A 61 2.61 3.26 9.48
N THR A 62 2.42 3.55 8.19
CA THR A 62 2.09 4.90 7.69
C THR A 62 0.59 5.22 7.84
N PHE A 63 -0.28 4.24 7.62
CA PHE A 63 -1.73 4.47 7.65
C PHE A 63 -2.35 4.27 9.04
N GLN A 64 -1.56 4.50 10.10
CA GLN A 64 -2.04 4.54 11.48
C GLN A 64 -2.53 5.97 11.82
N PRO A 65 -3.64 6.13 12.55
CA PRO A 65 -4.16 7.45 12.92
C PRO A 65 -3.14 8.34 13.62
N GLU A 66 -2.31 7.73 14.47
CA GLU A 66 -1.25 8.39 15.22
C GLU A 66 -0.15 8.94 14.30
N PHE A 67 0.13 8.26 13.19
CA PHE A 67 1.12 8.71 12.20
C PHE A 67 0.67 10.01 11.52
N PHE A 68 -0.60 10.10 11.11
CA PHE A 68 -1.14 11.31 10.50
C PHE A 68 -1.18 12.49 11.48
N LEU A 69 -1.64 12.23 12.71
CA LEU A 69 -1.70 13.26 13.75
C LEU A 69 -0.31 13.81 14.11
N LYS A 70 0.69 12.93 14.24
CA LYS A 70 2.05 13.32 14.61
C LYS A 70 2.73 14.15 13.54
N ASN A 71 2.48 13.85 12.27
CA ASN A 71 3.19 14.46 11.14
C ASN A 71 2.40 15.58 10.45
N ASP A 72 1.20 15.90 10.94
CA ASP A 72 0.28 16.89 10.35
C ASP A 72 0.05 16.66 8.84
N LEU A 73 -0.17 15.41 8.47
CA LEU A 73 -0.29 14.99 7.07
C LEU A 73 -1.74 14.84 6.65
N ALA A 74 -2.09 15.43 5.50
CA ALA A 74 -3.34 15.13 4.82
C ALA A 74 -3.32 13.70 4.24
N ILE A 75 -4.37 12.92 4.54
CA ILE A 75 -4.48 11.51 4.11
C ILE A 75 -4.38 11.40 2.57
N GLY A 76 -5.14 12.22 1.84
CA GLY A 76 -5.17 12.17 0.37
C GLY A 76 -3.84 12.50 -0.30
N GLU A 77 -3.04 13.39 0.30
CA GLU A 77 -1.69 13.70 -0.20
C GLU A 77 -0.70 12.58 0.13
N THR A 78 -0.82 11.99 1.32
CA THR A 78 0.02 10.87 1.75
C THR A 78 -0.19 9.65 0.87
N ILE A 79 -1.43 9.33 0.50
CA ILE A 79 -1.73 8.24 -0.44
C ILE A 79 -1.05 8.49 -1.78
N ARG A 80 -1.18 9.69 -2.35
CA ARG A 80 -0.57 10.05 -3.65
C ARG A 80 0.96 9.98 -3.59
N GLY A 81 1.57 10.53 -2.55
CA GLY A 81 3.01 10.48 -2.35
C GLY A 81 3.52 9.05 -2.18
N PHE A 82 2.84 8.25 -1.38
CA PHE A 82 3.18 6.84 -1.16
C PHE A 82 3.13 6.03 -2.45
N VAL A 83 2.04 6.17 -3.23
CA VAL A 83 1.92 5.51 -4.54
C VAL A 83 3.05 5.94 -5.47
N GLN A 84 3.41 7.24 -5.52
CA GLN A 84 4.50 7.71 -6.37
C GLN A 84 5.86 7.13 -5.97
N VAL A 85 6.18 7.10 -4.68
CA VAL A 85 7.47 6.57 -4.18
C VAL A 85 7.59 5.09 -4.48
N VAL A 86 6.55 4.30 -4.16
CA VAL A 86 6.59 2.86 -4.38
C VAL A 86 6.53 2.53 -5.87
N ALA A 87 5.62 3.14 -6.63
CA ALA A 87 5.42 2.79 -8.02
C ALA A 87 6.69 3.04 -8.84
N ARG A 88 7.39 4.15 -8.59
CA ARG A 88 8.67 4.46 -9.25
C ARG A 88 9.82 3.57 -8.79
N GLY A 89 9.75 3.01 -7.58
CA GLY A 89 10.77 2.09 -7.07
C GLY A 89 10.65 0.68 -7.65
N ILE A 90 9.42 0.20 -7.86
CA ILE A 90 9.13 -1.20 -8.24
C ILE A 90 8.88 -1.38 -9.74
N PHE A 91 8.16 -0.46 -10.37
CA PHE A 91 7.71 -0.62 -11.75
C PHE A 91 8.70 -0.06 -12.76
N THR A 92 8.78 -0.70 -13.92
CA THR A 92 9.53 -0.23 -15.08
C THR A 92 8.78 0.92 -15.78
N ASP A 93 9.39 1.59 -16.74
CA ASP A 93 8.70 2.59 -17.57
C ASP A 93 7.45 2.02 -18.26
N LYS A 94 7.49 0.74 -18.63
CA LYS A 94 6.33 0.01 -19.18
C LYS A 94 5.22 -0.11 -18.13
N GLY A 95 5.56 -0.51 -16.90
CA GLY A 95 4.62 -0.59 -15.79
C GLY A 95 4.03 0.78 -15.42
N LEU A 96 4.85 1.83 -15.36
CA LEU A 96 4.41 3.19 -15.07
C LEU A 96 3.45 3.73 -16.14
N LYS A 97 3.67 3.43 -17.42
CA LYS A 97 2.72 3.75 -18.50
C LYS A 97 1.39 3.05 -18.33
N ALA A 98 1.39 1.76 -17.93
CA ALA A 98 0.16 1.02 -17.67
C ALA A 98 -0.65 1.62 -16.51
N ILE A 99 0.05 2.01 -15.42
CA ILE A 99 -0.57 2.68 -14.26
C ILE A 99 -1.18 4.03 -14.68
N LYS A 100 -0.47 4.83 -15.49
CA LYS A 100 -0.97 6.12 -15.98
C LYS A 100 -2.25 5.96 -16.80
N GLY A 101 -2.29 4.98 -17.70
CA GLY A 101 -3.46 4.68 -18.52
C GLY A 101 -4.69 4.32 -17.67
N TYR A 102 -4.50 3.53 -16.60
CA TYR A 102 -5.58 3.20 -15.67
C TYR A 102 -6.09 4.42 -14.91
N HIS A 103 -5.19 5.28 -14.42
CA HIS A 103 -5.57 6.51 -13.72
C HIS A 103 -6.39 7.45 -14.63
N GLU A 104 -6.00 7.62 -15.89
CA GLU A 104 -6.71 8.47 -16.86
C GLU A 104 -8.11 7.93 -17.21
N GLN A 105 -8.30 6.61 -17.23
CA GLN A 105 -9.58 5.98 -17.53
C GLN A 105 -10.57 5.97 -16.35
N ASN A 106 -10.07 6.06 -15.12
CA ASN A 106 -10.86 5.95 -13.89
C ASN A 106 -10.87 7.23 -13.04
N SER A 107 -10.27 8.32 -13.55
CA SER A 107 -10.45 9.64 -12.96
C SER A 107 -11.86 10.13 -13.28
N ILE A 108 -12.74 10.13 -12.27
CA ILE A 108 -14.04 10.81 -12.28
C ILE A 108 -13.83 12.29 -11.94
#